data_AF-A0A528TRP7-F1
#
_entry.id   AF-A0A528TRP7-F1
#
_cell.length_a   1.000
_cell.length_b   1.000
_cell.length_c   1.000
_cell.angle_alpha   90.00
_cell.angle_beta   90.00
_cell.angle_gamma   90.00
#
_symmetry.space_group_name_H-M   'P 1'
#
loop_
_entity.id
_entity.type
_entity.pdbx_description
1 polymer ?
#
loop_
_entity_poly.entity_id
_entity_poly.type
_entity_poly.pdbx_seq_one_letter_code
_entity_poly.pdbx_strand_id
1 'polypeptide(L)'
;MREAAAAEEFEVVDSTLMKRVFYVFASIAMAGYTDDTTVRQVVMGNNVISVPANFIRFDQARRDGNASRLDLYLRYPEMDGYSTAARGDFNHTTTRKIIFLSFEPRMMSRDMSGRFAPIYSALIVKPGTPGPGGTTLYGFAEKSGYLNEV
;
A
#
# COMPACT_ATOMS: atom_id res chain seq x y z
N MET A 1 -46.24 42.42 26.01
CA MET A 1 -45.43 41.87 24.92
C MET A 1 -44.54 40.78 25.52
N ARG A 2 -44.93 39.51 25.39
CA ARG A 2 -44.11 38.35 25.77
C ARG A 2 -44.25 37.37 24.61
N GLU A 3 -43.19 37.26 23.82
CA GLU A 3 -43.10 36.37 22.67
C GLU A 3 -42.73 34.98 23.19
N ALA A 4 -43.54 33.98 22.86
CA ALA A 4 -43.28 32.59 23.21
C ALA A 4 -42.28 32.02 22.20
N ALA A 5 -41.14 31.53 22.68
CA ALA A 5 -40.17 30.82 21.87
C ALA A 5 -40.81 29.53 21.32
N ALA A 6 -40.83 29.39 20.00
CA ALA A 6 -41.23 28.17 19.32
C ALA A 6 -40.25 27.05 19.69
N ALA A 7 -40.79 25.96 20.25
CA ALA A 7 -40.02 24.75 20.47
C ALA A 7 -39.75 24.09 19.12
N GLU A 8 -38.47 23.95 18.75
CA GLU A 8 -38.04 23.18 17.59
C GLU A 8 -38.42 21.71 17.81
N GLU A 9 -39.30 21.21 16.95
CA GLU A 9 -39.74 19.82 16.95
C GLU A 9 -38.64 18.99 16.27
N PHE A 10 -37.82 18.31 17.08
CA PHE A 10 -36.79 17.40 16.56
C PHE A 10 -37.45 16.12 16.04
N GLU A 11 -37.48 15.97 14.72
CA GLU A 11 -37.93 14.73 14.07
C GLU A 11 -36.99 13.59 14.45
N VAL A 12 -37.52 12.58 15.15
CA VAL A 12 -36.74 11.38 15.54
C VAL A 12 -36.47 10.56 14.29
N VAL A 13 -35.28 10.77 13.74
CA VAL A 13 -34.77 10.07 12.57
C VAL A 13 -34.73 8.55 12.84
N ASP A 14 -35.31 7.74 11.95
CA ASP A 14 -35.29 6.27 12.05
C ASP A 14 -33.88 5.73 12.32
N SER A 15 -33.79 4.79 13.26
CA SER A 15 -32.58 4.06 13.64
C SER A 15 -31.80 3.48 12.47
N THR A 16 -32.46 3.11 11.38
CA THR A 16 -31.82 2.58 10.16
C THR A 16 -31.08 3.68 9.41
N LEU A 17 -31.68 4.86 9.29
CA LEU A 17 -31.05 6.04 8.70
C LEU A 17 -29.91 6.51 9.61
N MET A 18 -30.13 6.57 10.93
CA MET A 18 -29.12 6.96 11.90
C MET A 18 -27.90 6.02 11.88
N LYS A 19 -28.11 4.70 11.79
CA LYS A 19 -27.03 3.71 11.64
C LYS A 19 -26.24 3.88 10.34
N ARG A 20 -26.92 4.15 9.22
CA ARG A 20 -26.25 4.42 7.93
C ARG A 20 -25.42 5.70 8.00
N VAL A 21 -25.97 6.76 8.60
CA VAL A 21 -25.25 8.02 8.84
C VAL A 21 -24.03 7.77 9.72
N PHE A 22 -24.18 7.11 10.88
CA PHE A 22 -23.05 6.76 11.74
C PHE A 22 -21.98 5.91 11.03
N TYR A 23 -22.39 4.94 10.20
CA TYR A 23 -21.46 4.11 9.44
C TYR A 23 -20.69 4.91 8.38
N VAL A 24 -21.36 5.82 7.67
CA VAL A 24 -20.72 6.74 6.72
C VAL A 24 -19.79 7.72 7.43
N PHE A 25 -20.20 8.25 8.60
CA PHE A 25 -19.32 9.10 9.40
C PHE A 25 -18.10 8.35 9.93
N ALA A 26 -18.27 7.10 10.38
CA ALA A 26 -17.16 6.26 10.84
C ALA A 26 -16.19 5.92 9.69
N SER A 27 -16.70 5.62 8.49
CA SER A 27 -15.86 5.33 7.32
C SER A 27 -15.11 6.57 6.83
N ILE A 28 -15.72 7.75 6.89
CA ILE A 28 -15.07 9.05 6.60
C ILE A 28 -14.03 9.38 7.68
N ALA A 29 -14.34 9.16 8.96
CA ALA A 29 -13.42 9.43 10.08
C ALA A 29 -12.15 8.56 10.05
N MET A 30 -12.29 7.34 9.52
CA MET A 30 -11.18 6.43 9.26
C MET A 30 -10.51 6.66 7.90
N ALA A 31 -11.04 7.53 7.04
CA ALA A 31 -10.49 7.84 5.71
C ALA A 31 -10.14 6.58 4.88
N GLY A 32 -10.88 5.49 5.08
CA GLY A 32 -10.62 4.20 4.44
C GLY A 32 -9.53 3.34 5.09
N TYR A 33 -8.92 3.75 6.21
CA TYR A 33 -8.01 2.93 7.01
C TYR A 33 -8.74 1.85 7.81
N THR A 34 -8.02 0.80 8.19
CA THR A 34 -8.47 -0.23 9.13
C THR A 34 -7.28 -0.70 9.95
N ASP A 35 -7.48 -1.01 11.23
CA ASP A 35 -6.54 -1.71 12.09
C ASP A 35 -6.79 -3.23 12.13
N ASP A 36 -7.71 -3.74 11.30
CA ASP A 36 -7.98 -5.17 11.15
C ASP A 36 -6.74 -5.92 10.63
N THR A 37 -6.21 -6.83 11.44
CA THR A 37 -5.05 -7.66 11.10
C THR A 37 -5.42 -9.03 10.55
N THR A 38 -6.72 -9.28 10.29
CA THR A 38 -7.19 -10.52 9.66
C THR A 38 -6.47 -10.73 8.34
N VAL A 39 -5.79 -11.87 8.22
CA VAL A 39 -5.06 -12.24 7.00
C VAL A 39 -6.06 -12.52 5.88
N ARG A 40 -5.89 -11.84 4.75
CA ARG A 40 -6.63 -12.05 3.51
C ARG A 40 -5.76 -12.78 2.50
N GLN A 41 -6.35 -13.78 1.85
CA GLN A 41 -5.73 -14.55 0.78
C GLN A 41 -6.23 -14.05 -0.57
N VAL A 42 -5.35 -13.32 -1.26
CA VAL A 42 -5.63 -12.77 -2.58
C VAL A 42 -4.96 -13.63 -3.64
N VAL A 43 -5.75 -14.21 -4.53
CA VAL A 43 -5.29 -15.06 -5.61
C VAL A 43 -5.06 -14.22 -6.86
N MET A 44 -3.84 -14.27 -7.42
CA MET A 44 -3.43 -13.57 -8.63
C MET A 44 -2.80 -14.53 -9.64
N GLY A 45 -3.54 -14.88 -10.69
CA GLY A 45 -3.13 -15.93 -11.60
C GLY A 45 -2.92 -17.24 -10.82
N ASN A 46 -1.70 -17.76 -10.84
CA ASN A 46 -1.32 -18.98 -10.11
C ASN A 46 -0.66 -18.72 -8.74
N ASN A 47 -0.56 -17.45 -8.31
CA ASN A 47 0.05 -17.09 -7.03
C ASN A 47 -1.02 -16.76 -5.99
N VAL A 48 -0.73 -17.03 -4.73
CA VAL A 48 -1.54 -16.60 -3.59
C VAL A 48 -0.72 -15.65 -2.74
N ILE A 49 -1.26 -14.46 -2.49
CA ILE A 49 -0.65 -13.44 -1.63
C ILE A 49 -1.46 -13.41 -0.33
N SER A 50 -0.79 -13.70 0.78
CA SER A 50 -1.39 -13.63 2.12
C SER A 50 -0.92 -12.36 2.80
N VAL A 51 -1.83 -11.45 3.09
CA VAL A 51 -1.53 -10.15 3.71
C VAL A 51 -2.60 -9.76 4.73
N PRO A 52 -2.26 -9.12 5.86
CA PRO A 52 -3.26 -8.59 6.77
C PRO A 52 -4.12 -7.49 6.13
N ALA A 53 -5.40 -7.37 6.52
CA ALA A 53 -6.33 -6.41 5.93
C ALA A 53 -5.90 -4.94 6.09
N ASN A 54 -5.21 -4.61 7.18
CA ASN A 54 -4.63 -3.29 7.45
C ASN A 54 -3.40 -2.95 6.59
N PHE A 55 -2.94 -3.86 5.73
CA PHE A 55 -1.97 -3.55 4.67
C PHE A 55 -2.68 -3.17 3.36
N ILE A 56 -3.95 -3.54 3.20
CA ILE A 56 -4.70 -3.36 1.95
C ILE A 56 -5.31 -1.96 1.91
N ARG A 57 -4.96 -1.22 0.85
CA ARG A 57 -5.29 0.20 0.71
C ARG A 57 -6.78 0.45 0.51
N PHE A 58 -7.42 -0.38 -0.31
CA PHE A 58 -8.81 -0.18 -0.71
C PHE A 58 -9.72 -1.17 -0.01
N ASP A 59 -10.77 -0.66 0.64
CA ASP A 59 -11.71 -1.45 1.41
C ASP A 59 -12.34 -2.61 0.59
N GLN A 60 -12.69 -2.33 -0.68
CA GLN A 60 -13.24 -3.33 -1.60
C GLN A 60 -12.29 -4.51 -1.90
N ALA A 61 -10.99 -4.33 -1.65
CA ALA A 61 -9.97 -5.36 -1.84
C ALA A 61 -9.67 -6.16 -0.56
N ARG A 62 -10.28 -5.82 0.60
CA ARG A 62 -10.09 -6.50 1.90
C ARG A 62 -10.92 -7.78 2.03
N ARG A 63 -10.81 -8.66 1.04
CA ARG A 63 -11.56 -9.91 0.99
C ARG A 63 -10.71 -10.99 0.33
N ASP A 64 -11.00 -12.22 0.70
CA ASP A 64 -10.40 -13.37 0.05
C ASP A 64 -10.93 -13.52 -1.39
N GLY A 65 -10.12 -14.12 -2.25
CA GLY A 65 -10.53 -14.48 -3.61
C GLY A 65 -9.61 -13.91 -4.70
N ASN A 66 -10.10 -13.94 -5.93
CA ASN A 66 -9.33 -13.52 -7.10
C ASN A 66 -9.28 -11.99 -7.23
N ALA A 67 -8.10 -11.46 -7.55
CA ALA A 67 -7.94 -10.07 -7.92
C ALA A 67 -6.98 -9.91 -9.11
N SER A 68 -7.30 -8.97 -10.00
CA SER A 68 -6.39 -8.54 -11.08
C SER A 68 -5.38 -7.50 -10.62
N ARG A 69 -5.53 -6.97 -9.41
CA ARG A 69 -4.63 -5.99 -8.79
C ARG A 69 -4.82 -5.97 -7.27
N LEU A 70 -3.73 -5.80 -6.54
CA LEU A 70 -3.74 -5.57 -5.09
C LEU A 70 -2.79 -4.41 -4.77
N ASP A 71 -3.35 -3.36 -4.19
CA ASP A 71 -2.58 -2.21 -3.74
C ASP A 71 -2.43 -2.27 -2.22
N LEU A 72 -1.18 -2.28 -1.77
CA LEU A 72 -0.80 -2.28 -0.37
C LEU A 72 -0.16 -0.94 0.02
N TYR A 73 -0.23 -0.66 1.31
CA TYR A 73 0.57 0.36 1.97
C TYR A 73 1.21 -0.22 3.24
N LEU A 74 2.36 0.29 3.63
CA LEU A 74 3.00 -0.08 4.90
C LEU A 74 4.03 0.97 5.29
N ARG A 75 4.35 1.04 6.58
CA ARG A 75 5.40 1.91 7.07
C ARG A 75 6.77 1.31 6.82
N TYR A 76 7.73 2.19 6.61
CA TYR A 76 9.14 1.86 6.47
C TYR A 76 9.96 2.69 7.47
N PRO A 77 10.87 2.07 8.22
CA PRO A 77 11.38 0.69 8.09
C PRO A 77 10.60 -0.38 8.88
N GLU A 78 9.54 -0.03 9.60
CA GLU A 78 8.84 -0.93 10.53
C GLU A 78 8.14 -2.11 9.84
N MET A 79 7.82 -1.97 8.55
CA MET A 79 7.15 -2.97 7.72
C MET A 79 5.78 -3.42 8.23
N ASP A 80 5.05 -2.52 8.88
CA ASP A 80 3.71 -2.76 9.41
C ASP A 80 2.60 -1.95 8.70
N GLY A 81 1.39 -2.47 8.75
CA GLY A 81 0.19 -1.85 8.19
C GLY A 81 -0.36 -0.73 9.07
N TYR A 82 -1.53 -0.23 8.73
CA TYR A 82 -2.18 0.81 9.52
C TYR A 82 -2.48 0.34 10.94
N SER A 83 -2.24 1.23 11.91
CA SER A 83 -2.75 1.11 13.28
C SER A 83 -3.11 2.49 13.82
N THR A 84 -3.99 2.54 14.81
CA THR A 84 -4.39 3.80 15.44
C THR A 84 -3.19 4.55 16.05
N ALA A 85 -2.23 3.83 16.63
CA ALA A 85 -1.01 4.40 17.18
C ALA A 85 -0.11 5.04 16.09
N ALA A 86 -0.11 4.48 14.89
CA ALA A 86 0.68 4.95 13.75
C ALA A 86 -0.08 5.92 12.83
N ARG A 87 -1.29 6.36 13.19
CA ARG A 87 -2.18 7.19 12.35
C ARG A 87 -1.49 8.44 11.77
N GLY A 88 -0.59 9.07 12.52
CA GLY A 88 0.14 10.26 12.04
C GLY A 88 1.00 10.00 10.80
N ASP A 89 1.64 8.83 10.72
CA ASP A 89 2.50 8.47 9.59
C ASP A 89 1.68 8.28 8.31
N PHE A 90 0.50 7.63 8.42
CA PHE A 90 -0.42 7.42 7.30
C PHE A 90 -1.15 8.70 6.85
N ASN A 91 -1.37 9.64 7.77
CA ASN A 91 -1.97 10.95 7.46
C ASN A 91 -0.95 11.99 6.98
N HIS A 92 0.30 11.59 6.73
CA HIS A 92 1.39 12.47 6.28
C HIS A 92 1.66 13.67 7.20
N THR A 93 1.35 13.56 8.50
CA THR A 93 1.49 14.68 9.44
C THR A 93 2.93 14.92 9.90
N THR A 94 3.78 13.90 9.83
CA THR A 94 5.12 13.90 10.42
C THR A 94 6.22 13.68 9.37
N THR A 95 6.23 12.54 8.67
CA THR A 95 7.30 12.18 7.71
C THR A 95 6.75 11.23 6.65
N ARG A 96 7.27 11.29 5.42
CA ARG A 96 6.92 10.35 4.35
C ARG A 96 7.62 9.01 4.58
N LYS A 97 7.01 8.15 5.39
CA LYS A 97 7.50 6.80 5.72
C LYS A 97 6.65 5.68 5.13
N ILE A 98 5.68 6.00 4.28
CA ILE A 98 4.78 5.01 3.70
C ILE A 98 5.32 4.55 2.34
N ILE A 99 5.46 3.25 2.18
CA ILE A 99 5.71 2.62 0.89
C ILE A 99 4.38 2.15 0.33
N PHE A 100 4.17 2.41 -0.95
CA PHE A 100 3.05 1.88 -1.71
C PHE A 100 3.54 0.76 -2.62
N LEU A 101 2.85 -0.38 -2.57
CA LEU A 101 3.16 -1.54 -3.39
C LEU A 101 1.93 -1.91 -4.21
N SER A 102 2.11 -2.15 -5.50
CA SER A 102 1.05 -2.64 -6.38
C SER A 102 1.46 -4.00 -6.94
N PHE A 103 0.60 -5.00 -6.74
CA PHE A 103 0.76 -6.33 -7.30
C PHE A 103 -0.23 -6.52 -8.44
N GLU A 104 0.27 -6.97 -9.59
CA GLU A 104 -0.53 -7.27 -10.78
C GLU A 104 -0.12 -8.65 -11.32
N PRO A 105 -1.04 -9.41 -11.96
CA PRO A 105 -0.73 -10.67 -12.62
C PRO A 105 0.39 -10.49 -13.64
N ARG A 106 1.34 -11.42 -13.63
CA ARG A 106 2.43 -11.45 -14.61
C ARG A 106 1.86 -11.69 -16.01
N MET A 107 1.84 -10.68 -16.86
CA MET A 107 1.43 -10.81 -18.27
C MET A 107 2.48 -11.52 -19.14
N MET A 108 3.76 -11.52 -18.75
CA MET A 108 4.81 -12.32 -19.39
C MET A 108 5.84 -12.83 -18.37
N SER A 109 6.18 -14.12 -18.44
CA SER A 109 7.27 -14.74 -17.68
C SER A 109 8.65 -14.41 -18.26
N ARG A 110 8.87 -13.19 -18.76
CA ARG A 110 10.22 -12.72 -19.10
C ARG A 110 10.85 -12.19 -17.84
N ASP A 111 11.31 -13.13 -17.04
CA ASP A 111 12.15 -12.93 -15.89
C ASP A 111 13.28 -11.94 -16.23
N MET A 112 13.13 -10.69 -15.79
CA MET A 112 14.17 -9.67 -15.94
C MET A 112 15.38 -9.99 -15.07
N SER A 113 15.23 -10.82 -14.02
CA SER A 113 16.37 -11.28 -13.21
C SER A 113 17.30 -12.19 -14.01
N GLY A 114 16.71 -13.05 -14.86
CA GLY A 114 17.44 -13.88 -15.81
C GLY A 114 18.16 -13.10 -16.93
N ARG A 115 17.89 -11.80 -17.10
CA ARG A 115 18.60 -10.96 -18.11
C ARG A 115 19.91 -10.40 -17.59
N PHE A 116 20.15 -10.43 -16.27
CA PHE A 116 21.40 -9.93 -15.71
C PHE A 116 22.62 -10.65 -16.29
N ALA A 117 22.65 -11.98 -16.21
CA ALA A 117 23.78 -12.74 -16.72
C ALA A 117 23.99 -12.61 -18.24
N PRO A 118 22.97 -12.79 -19.12
CA PRO A 118 23.17 -12.78 -20.56
C PRO A 118 23.27 -11.39 -21.19
N ILE A 119 22.71 -10.34 -20.59
CA ILE A 119 22.59 -9.02 -21.24
C ILE A 119 23.35 -7.96 -20.46
N TYR A 120 23.08 -7.81 -19.17
CA TYR A 120 23.67 -6.71 -18.39
C TYR A 120 25.10 -6.99 -17.96
N SER A 121 25.51 -8.26 -17.83
CA SER A 121 26.86 -8.61 -17.37
C SER A 121 27.98 -8.17 -18.33
N ALA A 122 27.66 -7.99 -19.62
CA ALA A 122 28.58 -7.47 -20.63
C ALA A 122 28.72 -5.92 -20.56
N LEU A 123 27.78 -5.25 -19.89
CA LEU A 123 27.75 -3.79 -19.77
C LEU A 123 28.41 -3.30 -18.48
N ILE A 124 28.86 -4.19 -17.60
CA ILE A 124 29.41 -3.85 -16.27
C ILE A 124 30.88 -4.22 -16.13
N VAL A 125 31.58 -3.52 -15.24
CA VAL A 125 32.95 -3.83 -14.84
C VAL A 125 32.95 -4.86 -13.71
N LYS A 126 33.71 -5.94 -13.85
CA LYS A 126 33.93 -6.95 -12.80
C LYS A 126 35.39 -6.89 -12.31
N PRO A 127 35.66 -7.18 -11.03
CA PRO A 127 34.72 -7.53 -9.96
C PRO A 127 33.94 -6.32 -9.43
N GLY A 128 32.75 -6.55 -8.87
CA GLY A 128 31.97 -5.48 -8.23
C GLY A 128 32.54 -5.09 -6.86
N THR A 129 32.11 -3.96 -6.34
CA THR A 129 32.48 -3.46 -5.01
C THR A 129 31.36 -3.72 -4.00
N PRO A 130 31.67 -4.03 -2.73
CA PRO A 130 30.64 -4.18 -1.69
C PRO A 130 29.87 -2.87 -1.45
N GLY A 131 28.55 -2.97 -1.38
CA GLY A 131 27.64 -1.89 -1.02
C GLY A 131 26.94 -2.14 0.33
N PRO A 132 26.16 -1.16 0.81
CA PRO A 132 25.40 -1.30 2.05
C PRO A 132 24.36 -2.42 1.95
N GLY A 133 24.03 -3.07 3.07
CA GLY A 133 23.01 -4.11 3.12
C GLY A 133 23.35 -5.39 2.36
N GLY A 134 24.63 -5.69 2.15
CA GLY A 134 25.07 -6.90 1.41
C GLY A 134 24.89 -6.79 -0.10
N THR A 135 24.65 -5.57 -0.62
CA THR A 135 24.58 -5.34 -2.05
C THR A 135 25.97 -5.40 -2.69
N THR A 136 26.02 -5.72 -3.99
CA THR A 136 27.23 -5.59 -4.80
C THR A 136 26.98 -4.53 -5.87
N LEU A 137 27.84 -3.52 -5.88
CA LEU A 137 27.81 -2.41 -6.82
C LEU A 137 28.69 -2.75 -8.02
N TYR A 138 28.18 -2.50 -9.21
CA TYR A 138 28.93 -2.66 -10.44
C TYR A 138 28.89 -1.35 -11.22
N GLY A 139 30.06 -0.82 -11.57
CA GLY A 139 30.13 0.30 -12.51
C GLY A 139 29.85 -0.16 -13.93
N PHE A 140 29.36 0.74 -14.78
CA PHE A 140 29.18 0.46 -16.21
C PHE A 140 30.53 0.50 -16.96
N ALA A 141 30.70 -0.40 -17.93
CA ALA A 141 31.85 -0.41 -18.83
C ALA A 141 31.79 0.79 -19.78
N GLU A 142 32.94 1.34 -20.17
CA GLU A 142 33.03 2.56 -20.98
C GLU A 142 32.30 2.48 -22.33
N LYS A 143 32.25 1.29 -22.93
CA LYS A 143 31.57 1.02 -24.20
C LYS A 143 30.06 0.79 -24.09
N SER A 144 29.50 0.84 -22.88
CA SER A 144 28.06 0.63 -22.65
C SER A 144 27.20 1.82 -23.07
N GLY A 145 27.80 3.01 -23.24
CA GLY A 145 27.08 4.26 -23.45
C GLY A 145 26.53 4.90 -22.17
N TYR A 146 26.73 4.26 -21.00
CA TYR A 146 26.23 4.70 -19.69
C TYR A 146 27.37 5.10 -18.73
N LEU A 147 28.49 5.57 -19.29
CA LEU A 147 29.65 5.96 -18.48
C LEU A 147 29.27 7.14 -17.56
N ASN A 148 29.54 7.00 -16.25
CA ASN A 148 29.19 7.92 -15.16
C ASN A 148 27.74 7.90 -14.66
N GLU A 149 26.92 6.95 -15.09
CA GLU A 149 25.67 6.66 -14.38
C GLU A 149 25.97 5.79 -13.14
N VAL A 150 25.45 6.22 -11.98
CA VAL A 150 25.64 5.58 -10.67
C VAL A 150 24.27 5.29 -10.06
#